data_AF-A0A5J5L8B4-F1
#
_entry.id   AF-A0A5J5L8B4-F1
#
_cell.length_a   1.000
_cell.length_b   1.000
_cell.length_c   1.000
_cell.angle_alpha   90.00
_cell.angle_beta   90.00
_cell.angle_gamma   90.00
#
_symmetry.space_group_name_H-M   'P 1'
#
loop_
_entity.id
_entity.type
_entity.pdbx_description
1 polymer ?
#
loop_
_entity_poly.entity_id
_entity_poly.type
_entity_poly.pdbx_seq_one_letter_code
_entity_poly.pdbx_strand_id
1 'polypeptide(L)'
;MVIGDVDRLADHQLEALEEVDPNELGHHNHFGHSSPEISFMGTAQSAQMVGSALTVRIPPVDGTMVHKAIELAGSTDVIVIEMGGHETNAPWGAVTTHAAVANGARGVVIDGAVTDTAEITEIGFPVFARTRTNRTVQRLTDSLGGDVNVPVQVGGAVVHPGDVAIGNEDGVVFVPKGQVDRTIERYTGTDGSEAALIQRLYDGESLAEISGANERIADLHDSE
;
A
#
# COMPACT_ATOMS: atom_id res chain seq x y z
N MET A 1 -11.22 18.18 8.61
CA MET A 1 -12.58 17.87 8.11
C MET A 1 -12.78 16.36 8.07
N VAL A 2 -13.99 15.85 8.25
CA VAL A 2 -14.29 14.41 8.09
C VAL A 2 -15.34 14.27 7.02
N ILE A 3 -14.99 13.65 5.90
CA ILE A 3 -15.95 13.30 4.85
C ILE A 3 -16.43 11.88 5.11
N GLY A 4 -17.74 11.70 5.32
CA GLY A 4 -18.29 10.42 5.81
C GLY A 4 -18.44 9.34 4.75
N ASP A 5 -19.01 9.70 3.59
CA ASP A 5 -19.35 8.74 2.54
C ASP A 5 -18.26 8.70 1.47
N VAL A 6 -17.73 7.50 1.23
CA VAL A 6 -16.71 7.20 0.23
C VAL A 6 -17.08 5.86 -0.40
N ASP A 7 -17.07 5.81 -1.73
CA ASP A 7 -17.30 4.58 -2.48
C ASP A 7 -16.16 3.59 -2.21
N ARG A 8 -16.52 2.39 -1.75
CA ARG A 8 -15.59 1.32 -1.37
C ARG A 8 -15.66 0.16 -2.35
N LEU A 9 -14.67 -0.72 -2.27
CA LEU A 9 -14.70 -2.00 -2.97
C LEU A 9 -15.92 -2.82 -2.52
N ALA A 10 -16.55 -3.50 -3.48
CA ALA A 10 -17.42 -4.61 -3.18
C ALA A 10 -16.58 -5.84 -2.79
N ASP A 11 -17.13 -6.74 -1.98
CA ASP A 11 -16.40 -7.93 -1.47
C ASP A 11 -15.78 -8.77 -2.60
N HIS A 12 -16.49 -9.00 -3.70
CA HIS A 12 -15.97 -9.74 -4.85
C HIS A 12 -14.79 -9.05 -5.55
N GLN A 13 -14.74 -7.70 -5.56
CA GLN A 13 -13.60 -6.97 -6.12
C GLN A 13 -12.40 -7.10 -5.18
N LEU A 14 -12.64 -7.04 -3.87
CA LEU A 14 -11.62 -7.21 -2.84
C LEU A 14 -10.97 -8.60 -2.93
N GLU A 15 -11.79 -9.66 -2.99
CA GLU A 15 -11.32 -11.04 -3.15
C GLU A 15 -10.48 -11.21 -4.43
N ALA A 16 -10.95 -10.69 -5.56
CA ALA A 16 -10.22 -10.79 -6.83
C ALA A 16 -8.88 -10.03 -6.80
N LEU A 17 -8.83 -8.87 -6.13
CA LEU A 17 -7.61 -8.07 -6.01
C LEU A 17 -6.57 -8.69 -5.07
N GLU A 18 -6.95 -9.61 -4.18
CA GLU A 18 -5.99 -10.37 -3.35
C GLU A 18 -5.10 -11.30 -4.18
N GLU A 19 -5.55 -11.71 -5.36
CA GLU A 19 -4.77 -12.53 -6.31
C GLU A 19 -3.82 -11.70 -7.17
N VAL A 20 -3.90 -10.36 -7.09
CA VAL A 20 -3.06 -9.48 -7.91
C VAL A 20 -1.74 -9.20 -7.20
N ASP A 21 -0.63 -9.63 -7.82
CA ASP A 21 0.70 -9.23 -7.38
C ASP A 21 0.97 -7.75 -7.74
N PRO A 22 1.24 -6.86 -6.76
CA PRO A 22 1.58 -5.47 -7.06
C PRO A 22 2.85 -5.32 -7.92
N ASN A 23 3.74 -6.32 -7.97
CA ASN A 23 4.92 -6.29 -8.84
C ASN A 23 4.55 -6.40 -10.31
N GLU A 24 3.51 -7.16 -10.66
CA GLU A 24 2.96 -7.23 -12.01
C GLU A 24 2.38 -5.87 -12.44
N LEU A 25 1.76 -5.16 -11.50
CA LEU A 25 1.36 -3.77 -11.73
C LEU A 25 2.59 -2.86 -11.97
N GLY A 26 3.72 -3.12 -11.30
CA GLY A 26 4.99 -2.43 -11.49
C GLY A 26 5.56 -2.51 -12.91
N HIS A 27 5.30 -3.59 -13.64
CA HIS A 27 5.80 -3.76 -15.02
C HIS A 27 5.08 -2.86 -16.04
N HIS A 28 3.88 -2.39 -15.73
CA HIS A 28 3.00 -1.74 -16.72
C HIS A 28 2.38 -0.43 -16.25
N ASN A 29 2.23 -0.22 -14.94
CA ASN A 29 1.73 1.02 -14.37
C ASN A 29 2.91 1.91 -13.99
N HIS A 30 2.97 3.12 -14.53
CA HIS A 30 4.02 4.09 -14.23
C HIS A 30 3.69 5.01 -13.03
N PHE A 31 2.47 4.93 -12.51
CA PHE A 31 1.96 5.80 -11.44
C PHE A 31 1.31 4.96 -10.33
N GLY A 32 1.15 5.57 -9.16
CA GLY A 32 0.48 4.95 -8.00
C GLY A 32 1.42 4.17 -7.09
N HIS A 33 2.66 3.91 -7.50
CA HIS A 33 3.67 3.25 -6.66
C HIS A 33 4.16 4.18 -5.55
N SER A 34 4.20 3.67 -4.32
CA SER A 34 4.84 4.37 -3.20
C SER A 34 6.36 4.39 -3.37
N SER A 35 7.00 5.43 -2.83
CA SER A 35 8.45 5.47 -2.61
C SER A 35 8.91 4.19 -1.91
N PRO A 36 10.07 3.61 -2.28
CA PRO A 36 10.64 2.45 -1.59
C PRO A 36 10.97 2.74 -0.11
N GLU A 37 10.99 4.00 0.30
CA GLU A 37 11.09 4.38 1.71
C GLU A 37 9.86 3.93 2.51
N ILE A 38 8.68 3.88 1.89
CA ILE A 38 7.49 3.24 2.48
C ILE A 38 7.65 1.74 2.31
N SER A 39 8.12 1.09 3.36
CA SER A 39 8.46 -0.34 3.37
C SER A 39 7.60 -1.10 4.36
N PHE A 40 7.44 -2.40 4.14
CA PHE A 40 6.80 -3.28 5.10
C PHE A 40 7.63 -3.38 6.38
N MET A 41 6.97 -3.24 7.53
CA MET A 41 7.63 -3.21 8.84
C MET A 41 7.79 -4.59 9.48
N GLY A 42 7.57 -5.70 8.75
CA GLY A 42 7.73 -7.04 9.32
C GLY A 42 6.78 -7.32 10.48
N THR A 43 5.61 -6.70 10.47
CA THR A 43 4.60 -6.75 11.56
C THR A 43 3.52 -7.81 11.35
N ALA A 44 3.66 -8.62 10.30
CA ALA A 44 2.78 -9.72 9.96
C ALA A 44 3.59 -10.85 9.30
N GLN A 45 2.99 -12.02 9.15
CA GLN A 45 3.65 -13.16 8.46
C GLN A 45 3.90 -12.88 6.98
N SER A 46 3.05 -12.07 6.37
CA SER A 46 3.19 -11.55 5.00
C SER A 46 2.81 -10.08 4.99
N ALA A 47 3.38 -9.35 4.04
CA ALA A 47 3.04 -7.97 3.75
C ALA A 47 1.74 -7.82 2.93
N GLN A 48 1.10 -8.94 2.51
CA GLN A 48 -0.11 -8.92 1.70
C GLN A 48 -1.21 -8.06 2.34
N MET A 49 -1.59 -7.00 1.63
CA MET A 49 -2.56 -6.02 2.09
C MET A 49 -3.35 -5.48 0.90
N VAL A 50 -4.68 -5.63 0.94
CA VAL A 50 -5.58 -5.09 -0.09
C VAL A 50 -6.74 -4.39 0.57
N GLY A 51 -7.12 -3.20 0.09
CA GLY A 51 -8.35 -2.53 0.52
C GLY A 51 -8.54 -1.14 -0.04
N SER A 52 -9.73 -0.59 0.18
CA SER A 52 -10.09 0.79 -0.16
C SER A 52 -9.35 1.75 0.77
N ALA A 53 -8.73 2.79 0.21
CA ALA A 53 -7.96 3.77 0.95
C ALA A 53 -8.90 4.67 1.75
N LEU A 54 -8.87 4.50 3.07
CA LEU A 54 -9.39 5.46 4.03
C LEU A 54 -8.26 6.44 4.34
N THR A 55 -8.29 7.58 3.67
CA THR A 55 -7.17 8.53 3.70
C THR A 55 -7.26 9.47 4.90
N VAL A 56 -6.10 9.79 5.47
CA VAL A 56 -5.97 10.62 6.66
C VAL A 56 -4.79 11.57 6.47
N ARG A 57 -4.99 12.86 6.69
CA ARG A 57 -3.92 13.86 6.79
C ARG A 57 -3.86 14.39 8.20
N ILE A 58 -2.69 14.36 8.82
CA ILE A 58 -2.48 14.92 10.16
C ILE A 58 -1.25 15.81 10.26
N PRO A 59 -1.24 16.78 11.20
CA PRO A 59 -0.04 17.50 11.55
C PRO A 59 0.89 16.61 12.42
N PRO A 60 2.16 17.01 12.60
CA PRO A 60 3.23 16.11 13.06
C PRO A 60 3.15 15.63 14.51
N VAL A 61 2.26 16.23 15.30
CA VAL A 61 2.18 16.04 16.76
C VAL A 61 0.77 15.77 17.27
N ASP A 62 -0.26 15.79 16.40
CA ASP A 62 -1.66 15.57 16.78
C ASP A 62 -2.24 14.38 16.00
N GLY A 63 -2.43 13.25 16.68
CA GLY A 63 -2.99 12.02 16.13
C GLY A 63 -4.51 11.91 16.22
N THR A 64 -5.21 12.97 16.63
CA THR A 64 -6.66 12.92 16.89
C THR A 64 -7.45 12.38 15.70
N MET A 65 -7.11 12.77 14.47
CA MET A 65 -7.81 12.28 13.27
C MET A 65 -7.54 10.82 12.94
N VAL A 66 -6.42 10.23 13.40
CA VAL A 66 -6.16 8.79 13.22
C VAL A 66 -7.13 7.96 14.05
N HIS A 67 -7.44 8.39 15.27
CA HIS A 67 -8.45 7.72 16.08
C HIS A 67 -9.83 7.78 15.42
N LYS A 68 -10.19 8.93 14.83
CA LYS A 68 -11.45 9.07 14.11
C LYS A 68 -11.48 8.23 12.83
N ALA A 69 -10.37 8.15 12.12
CA ALA A 69 -10.23 7.31 10.93
C ALA A 69 -10.40 5.83 11.24
N ILE A 70 -9.80 5.35 12.35
CA ILE A 70 -9.97 3.97 12.81
C ILE A 70 -11.44 3.66 13.09
N GLU A 71 -12.19 4.56 13.73
CA GLU A 71 -13.64 4.40 13.98
C GLU A 71 -14.46 4.24 12.68
N LEU A 72 -14.01 4.88 11.59
CA LEU A 72 -14.68 4.86 10.29
C LEU A 72 -14.25 3.69 9.39
N ALA A 73 -13.14 3.03 9.72
CA ALA A 73 -12.61 1.92 8.95
C ALA A 73 -13.49 0.67 9.11
N GLY A 74 -13.67 -0.07 8.02
CA GLY A 74 -14.35 -1.37 8.00
C GLY A 74 -13.50 -2.49 7.40
N SER A 75 -14.17 -3.63 7.16
CA SER A 75 -13.56 -4.88 6.65
C SER A 75 -12.93 -4.78 5.26
N THR A 76 -13.20 -3.70 4.52
CA THR A 76 -12.69 -3.47 3.17
C THR A 76 -11.62 -2.39 3.12
N ASP A 77 -11.24 -1.80 4.26
CA ASP A 77 -10.46 -0.56 4.29
C ASP A 77 -8.99 -0.78 4.67
N VAL A 78 -8.12 -0.03 4.00
CA VAL A 78 -6.72 0.19 4.39
C VAL A 78 -6.60 1.66 4.80
N ILE A 79 -6.03 1.93 5.97
CA ILE A 79 -5.85 3.30 6.45
C ILE A 79 -4.58 3.87 5.83
N VAL A 80 -4.67 5.04 5.20
CA VAL A 80 -3.55 5.67 4.47
C VAL A 80 -3.26 7.04 5.05
N ILE A 81 -2.12 7.20 5.71
CA ILE A 81 -1.79 8.37 6.54
C ILE A 81 -0.70 9.21 5.90
N GLU A 82 -1.01 10.48 5.63
CA GLU A 82 -0.05 11.53 5.26
C GLU A 82 0.33 12.35 6.50
N MET A 83 1.64 12.43 6.78
CA MET A 83 2.20 13.29 7.82
C MET A 83 2.99 14.48 7.26
N GLY A 84 2.90 14.78 5.96
CA GLY A 84 3.58 15.93 5.34
C GLY A 84 5.12 15.87 5.41
N GLY A 85 5.70 14.67 5.31
CA GLY A 85 7.15 14.45 5.38
C GLY A 85 7.72 14.40 6.81
N HIS A 86 6.87 14.34 7.83
CA HIS A 86 7.30 14.25 9.22
C HIS A 86 7.43 12.80 9.70
N GLU A 87 8.65 12.42 10.07
CA GLU A 87 8.99 11.04 10.44
C GLU A 87 9.42 10.89 11.91
N THR A 88 9.43 11.99 12.68
CA THR A 88 9.98 11.96 14.04
C THR A 88 9.02 11.41 15.09
N ASN A 89 7.71 11.47 14.86
CA ASN A 89 6.68 10.98 15.77
C ASN A 89 5.80 9.97 15.05
N ALA A 90 5.49 8.86 15.70
CA ALA A 90 4.60 7.84 15.18
C ALA A 90 3.13 8.18 15.50
N PRO A 91 2.24 8.25 14.50
CA PRO A 91 0.81 8.28 14.73
C PRO A 91 0.18 6.90 14.94
N TRP A 92 0.98 5.84 14.81
CA TRP A 92 0.53 4.46 14.88
C TRP A 92 1.43 3.61 15.79
N GLY A 93 0.81 2.79 16.62
CA GLY A 93 1.45 1.84 17.54
C GLY A 93 0.54 0.66 17.87
N ALA A 94 0.76 0.01 19.02
CA ALA A 94 0.03 -1.22 19.37
C ALA A 94 -1.48 -0.98 19.60
N VAL A 95 -1.84 0.09 20.32
CA VAL A 95 -3.25 0.40 20.63
C VAL A 95 -4.06 0.72 19.38
N THR A 96 -3.49 1.52 18.46
CA THR A 96 -4.16 1.83 17.19
C THR A 96 -4.30 0.59 16.32
N THR A 97 -3.31 -0.31 16.34
CA THR A 97 -3.37 -1.61 15.66
C THR A 97 -4.53 -2.45 16.21
N HIS A 98 -4.62 -2.62 17.52
CA HIS A 98 -5.73 -3.37 18.12
C HIS A 98 -7.09 -2.78 17.79
N ALA A 99 -7.22 -1.45 17.81
CA ALA A 99 -8.46 -0.79 17.44
C ALA A 99 -8.81 -0.98 15.95
N ALA A 100 -7.81 -0.93 15.06
CA ALA A 100 -7.98 -1.16 13.64
C ALA A 100 -8.42 -2.61 13.35
N VAL A 101 -7.79 -3.59 13.99
CA VAL A 101 -8.19 -5.01 13.91
C VAL A 101 -9.61 -5.20 14.44
N ALA A 102 -9.96 -4.58 15.57
CA ALA A 102 -11.31 -4.69 16.14
C ALA A 102 -12.39 -4.12 15.20
N ASN A 103 -12.06 -3.13 14.38
CA ASN A 103 -12.94 -2.54 13.37
C ASN A 103 -12.85 -3.24 12.00
N GLY A 104 -11.97 -4.23 11.84
CA GLY A 104 -11.83 -5.03 10.62
C GLY A 104 -10.92 -4.42 9.54
N ALA A 105 -10.19 -3.34 9.83
CA ALA A 105 -9.26 -2.78 8.85
C ALA A 105 -8.22 -3.82 8.40
N ARG A 106 -7.75 -3.70 7.16
CA ARG A 106 -6.88 -4.71 6.52
C ARG A 106 -5.39 -4.40 6.55
N GLY A 107 -5.04 -3.18 6.97
CA GLY A 107 -3.66 -2.73 7.07
C GLY A 107 -3.58 -1.22 7.23
N VAL A 108 -2.36 -0.71 7.34
CA VAL A 108 -2.08 0.73 7.35
C VAL A 108 -0.84 1.05 6.51
N VAL A 109 -0.90 2.17 5.78
CA VAL A 109 0.22 2.78 5.09
C VAL A 109 0.47 4.16 5.68
N ILE A 110 1.71 4.42 6.10
CA ILE A 110 2.07 5.63 6.84
C ILE A 110 3.22 6.32 6.11
N ASP A 111 2.95 7.46 5.48
CA ASP A 111 3.99 8.40 5.05
C ASP A 111 4.52 9.14 6.29
N GLY A 112 5.26 8.40 7.13
CA GLY A 112 5.68 8.78 8.47
C GLY A 112 6.22 7.56 9.24
N ALA A 113 6.16 7.60 10.57
CA ALA A 113 6.77 6.57 11.41
C ALA A 113 5.76 5.65 12.12
N VAL A 114 6.22 4.48 12.52
CA VAL A 114 5.47 3.55 13.40
C VAL A 114 6.22 3.32 14.71
N THR A 115 5.50 2.98 15.77
CA THR A 115 6.06 2.52 17.05
C THR A 115 5.52 1.16 17.47
N ASP A 116 6.01 0.60 18.58
CA ASP A 116 5.56 -0.68 19.16
C ASP A 116 5.59 -1.89 18.23
N THR A 117 6.46 -1.88 17.22
CA THR A 117 6.37 -2.88 16.13
C THR A 117 6.55 -4.33 16.58
N ALA A 118 7.23 -4.58 17.70
CA ALA A 118 7.33 -5.92 18.26
C ALA A 118 5.95 -6.46 18.70
N GLU A 119 5.13 -5.63 19.35
CA GLU A 119 3.77 -5.99 19.74
C GLU A 119 2.86 -6.08 18.51
N ILE A 120 3.02 -5.18 17.53
CA ILE A 120 2.28 -5.26 16.26
C ILE A 120 2.60 -6.58 15.52
N THR A 121 3.85 -7.05 15.55
CA THR A 121 4.23 -8.36 15.00
C THR A 121 3.47 -9.52 15.66
N GLU A 122 3.22 -9.47 16.97
CA GLU A 122 2.42 -10.48 17.67
C GLU A 122 0.94 -10.44 17.26
N ILE A 123 0.42 -9.25 16.92
CA ILE A 123 -0.95 -9.08 16.41
C ILE A 123 -1.08 -9.59 14.96
N GLY A 124 0.01 -9.53 14.18
CA GLY A 124 0.01 -9.99 12.79
C GLY A 124 -0.65 -9.01 11.82
N PHE A 125 -0.57 -7.71 12.08
CA PHE A 125 -1.22 -6.67 11.27
C PHE A 125 -0.24 -6.04 10.26
N PRO A 126 -0.56 -6.00 8.95
CA PRO A 126 0.31 -5.37 7.95
C PRO A 126 0.48 -3.87 8.19
N VAL A 127 1.72 -3.43 8.39
CA VAL A 127 2.08 -2.02 8.52
C VAL A 127 3.17 -1.66 7.53
N PHE A 128 2.88 -0.66 6.70
CA PHE A 128 3.84 -0.01 5.83
C PHE A 128 4.14 1.39 6.38
N ALA A 129 5.41 1.71 6.55
CA ALA A 129 5.82 3.01 7.09
C ALA A 129 7.18 3.43 6.51
N ARG A 130 7.57 4.69 6.72
CA ARG A 130 8.91 5.17 6.36
C ARG A 130 9.99 4.73 7.34
N THR A 131 9.65 4.72 8.62
CA THR A 131 10.62 4.46 9.69
C THR A 131 9.96 4.01 10.98
N ARG A 132 10.80 3.66 11.96
CA ARG A 132 10.39 3.35 13.33
C ARG A 132 10.87 4.44 14.28
N THR A 133 10.08 4.73 15.30
CA THR A 133 10.44 5.68 16.36
C THR A 133 9.78 5.27 17.67
N ASN A 134 10.35 5.69 18.80
CA ASN A 134 9.73 5.56 20.13
C ASN A 134 8.96 6.82 20.55
N ARG A 135 8.93 7.85 19.71
CA ARG A 135 8.18 9.09 19.95
C ARG A 135 6.80 8.98 19.33
N THR A 136 5.77 9.43 20.03
CA THR A 136 4.39 9.36 19.54
C THR A 136 3.81 10.75 19.31
N VAL A 137 2.81 10.82 18.44
CA VAL A 137 1.89 11.97 18.42
C VAL A 137 1.04 11.99 19.69
N GLN A 138 0.42 13.13 19.98
CA GLN A 138 -0.48 13.30 21.13
C GLN A 138 -1.93 13.51 20.66
N ARG A 139 -2.86 13.45 21.60
CA ARG A 139 -4.21 13.99 21.42
C ARG A 139 -4.23 15.33 22.13
N LEU A 140 -4.14 16.42 21.37
CA LEU A 140 -4.05 17.76 21.94
C LEU A 140 -5.43 18.26 22.36
N THR A 141 -5.51 18.92 23.52
CA THR A 141 -6.77 19.54 23.99
C THR A 141 -7.27 20.59 23.00
N ASP A 142 -6.34 21.41 22.51
CA ASP A 142 -6.57 22.33 21.40
C ASP A 142 -6.05 21.66 20.13
N SER A 143 -6.93 20.92 19.45
CA SER A 143 -6.52 20.14 18.27
C SER A 143 -5.96 21.06 17.17
N LEU A 144 -4.88 20.60 16.55
CA LEU A 144 -4.27 21.26 15.39
C LEU A 144 -5.01 20.94 14.07
N GLY A 145 -6.08 20.15 14.14
CA GLY A 145 -6.88 19.76 12.98
C GLY A 145 -6.35 18.52 12.26
N GLY A 146 -6.57 18.49 10.96
CA GLY A 146 -6.36 17.33 10.10
C GLY A 146 -7.63 16.98 9.34
N ASP A 147 -7.52 15.98 8.46
CA ASP A 147 -8.58 15.59 7.55
C ASP A 147 -8.69 14.07 7.42
N VAL A 148 -9.93 13.59 7.24
CA VAL A 148 -10.24 12.21 6.90
C VAL A 148 -11.06 12.21 5.61
N ASN A 149 -10.76 11.28 4.71
CA ASN A 149 -11.37 11.12 3.40
C ASN A 149 -11.20 12.37 2.51
N VAL A 150 -9.98 12.88 2.44
CA VAL A 150 -9.53 13.87 1.45
C VAL A 150 -8.37 13.30 0.62
N PRO A 151 -8.07 13.81 -0.58
CA PRO A 151 -6.88 13.39 -1.30
C PRO A 151 -5.61 13.65 -0.49
N VAL A 152 -4.75 12.64 -0.40
CA VAL A 152 -3.47 12.67 0.33
C VAL A 152 -2.30 12.33 -0.58
N GLN A 153 -1.08 12.68 -0.13
CA GLN A 153 0.16 12.27 -0.79
C GLN A 153 0.93 11.30 0.11
N VAL A 154 1.18 10.09 -0.40
CA VAL A 154 1.88 9.01 0.33
C VAL A 154 2.92 8.38 -0.58
N GLY A 155 4.18 8.46 -0.18
CA GLY A 155 5.30 7.91 -0.95
C GLY A 155 5.48 8.58 -2.30
N GLY A 156 5.00 9.81 -2.48
CA GLY A 156 5.00 10.48 -3.79
C GLY A 156 3.78 10.16 -4.67
N ALA A 157 2.96 9.17 -4.31
CA ALA A 157 1.68 8.90 -4.97
C ALA A 157 0.58 9.80 -4.42
N VAL A 158 -0.32 10.27 -5.30
CA VAL A 158 -1.57 10.92 -4.89
C VAL A 158 -2.62 9.84 -4.72
N VAL A 159 -3.22 9.78 -3.53
CA VAL A 159 -4.22 8.77 -3.16
C VAL A 159 -5.53 9.48 -2.85
N HIS A 160 -6.59 9.13 -3.59
CA HIS A 160 -7.94 9.60 -3.31
C HIS A 160 -8.65 8.64 -2.35
N PRO A 161 -9.60 9.14 -1.54
CA PRO A 161 -10.46 8.26 -0.77
C PRO A 161 -11.16 7.25 -1.69
N GLY A 162 -11.08 5.96 -1.35
CA GLY A 162 -11.67 4.88 -2.13
C GLY A 162 -10.77 4.32 -3.25
N ASP A 163 -9.62 4.94 -3.55
CA ASP A 163 -8.57 4.27 -4.35
C ASP A 163 -8.12 2.98 -3.65
N VAL A 164 -7.62 2.00 -4.38
CA VAL A 164 -7.25 0.71 -3.79
C VAL A 164 -5.76 0.69 -3.46
N ALA A 165 -5.42 0.39 -2.21
CA ALA A 165 -4.07 0.05 -1.82
C ALA A 165 -3.86 -1.47 -2.00
N ILE A 166 -2.81 -1.86 -2.72
CA ILE A 166 -2.35 -3.25 -2.87
C ILE A 166 -0.89 -3.26 -2.45
N GLY A 167 -0.55 -4.05 -1.44
CA GLY A 167 0.79 -4.11 -0.87
C GLY A 167 1.31 -5.54 -0.74
N ASN A 168 2.62 -5.68 -0.92
CA ASN A 168 3.41 -6.89 -0.66
C ASN A 168 4.77 -6.47 -0.04
N GLU A 169 5.74 -7.39 -0.01
CA GLU A 169 7.03 -7.16 0.62
C GLU A 169 7.86 -6.06 -0.06
N ASP A 170 7.59 -5.77 -1.34
CA ASP A 170 8.34 -4.79 -2.15
C ASP A 170 7.74 -3.37 -2.09
N GLY A 171 6.52 -3.22 -1.57
CA GLY A 171 5.92 -1.90 -1.33
C GLY A 171 4.41 -1.88 -1.51
N VAL A 172 3.88 -0.70 -1.84
CA VAL A 172 2.44 -0.47 -2.05
C VAL A 172 2.21 0.23 -3.37
N VAL A 173 1.21 -0.24 -4.12
CA VAL A 173 0.66 0.45 -5.29
C VAL A 173 -0.78 0.89 -5.00
N PHE A 174 -1.09 2.12 -5.39
CA PHE A 174 -2.42 2.70 -5.30
C PHE A 174 -3.08 2.70 -6.68
N VAL A 175 -4.15 1.93 -6.83
CA VAL A 175 -4.94 1.82 -8.07
C VAL A 175 -6.16 2.73 -7.97
N PRO A 176 -6.37 3.66 -8.91
CA PRO A 176 -7.56 4.52 -8.89
C PRO A 176 -8.84 3.69 -8.89
N LYS A 177 -9.85 4.07 -8.11
CA LYS A 177 -11.13 3.31 -7.99
C LYS A 177 -11.76 2.99 -9.35
N GLY A 178 -11.72 3.94 -10.28
CA GLY A 178 -12.26 3.77 -11.64
C GLY A 178 -11.48 2.80 -12.54
N GLN A 179 -10.35 2.26 -12.08
CA GLN A 179 -9.53 1.29 -12.82
C GLN A 179 -9.58 -0.12 -12.24
N VAL A 180 -10.29 -0.33 -11.12
CA VAL A 180 -10.33 -1.61 -10.40
C VAL A 180 -10.72 -2.78 -11.30
N ASP A 181 -11.85 -2.68 -12.01
CA ASP A 181 -12.34 -3.79 -12.84
C ASP A 181 -11.36 -4.15 -13.95
N ARG A 182 -10.69 -3.14 -14.53
CA ARG A 182 -9.66 -3.35 -15.55
C ARG A 182 -8.40 -4.00 -14.98
N THR A 183 -8.03 -3.62 -13.76
CA THR A 183 -6.91 -4.23 -13.04
C THR A 183 -7.20 -5.71 -12.78
N ILE A 184 -8.39 -6.03 -12.27
CA ILE A 184 -8.81 -7.41 -12.05
C ILE A 184 -8.74 -8.20 -13.36
N GLU A 185 -9.41 -7.74 -14.42
CA GLU A 185 -9.45 -8.44 -15.71
C GLU A 185 -8.05 -8.75 -16.28
N ARG A 186 -7.08 -7.88 -16.04
CA ARG A 186 -5.75 -7.99 -16.63
C ARG A 186 -4.76 -8.81 -15.80
N TYR A 187 -4.88 -8.78 -14.47
CA TYR A 187 -3.83 -9.25 -13.56
C TYR A 187 -4.25 -10.42 -12.66
N THR A 188 -5.52 -10.82 -12.65
CA THR A 188 -5.89 -12.06 -11.96
C THR A 188 -5.52 -13.29 -12.80
N GLY A 189 -4.89 -14.28 -12.20
CA GLY A 189 -4.57 -15.57 -12.84
C GLY A 189 -3.39 -15.55 -13.81
N THR A 190 -2.49 -14.57 -13.73
CA THR A 190 -1.30 -14.44 -14.59
C THR A 190 -0.12 -15.35 -14.21
N ASP A 191 -0.16 -16.00 -13.04
CA ASP A 191 0.92 -16.86 -12.50
C ASP A 191 1.38 -17.98 -13.46
N GLY A 192 0.49 -18.43 -14.36
CA GLY A 192 0.79 -19.51 -15.30
C GLY A 192 1.86 -19.17 -16.35
N SER A 193 2.00 -17.89 -16.75
CA SER A 193 2.99 -17.50 -17.76
C SER A 193 4.41 -17.39 -17.22
N GLU A 194 4.57 -16.88 -15.99
CA GLU A 194 5.89 -16.70 -15.40
C GLU A 194 6.52 -18.05 -15.05
N ALA A 195 5.76 -18.97 -14.44
CA ALA A 195 6.23 -20.31 -14.12
C ALA A 195 6.73 -21.07 -15.37
N ALA A 196 6.01 -20.94 -16.49
CA ALA A 196 6.42 -21.55 -17.76
C ALA A 196 7.71 -20.93 -18.32
N LEU A 197 7.86 -19.60 -18.22
CA LEU A 197 9.10 -18.92 -18.62
C LEU A 197 10.28 -19.36 -17.76
N ILE A 198 10.12 -19.42 -16.43
CA ILE A 198 11.15 -19.86 -15.49
C ILE A 198 11.59 -21.30 -15.82
N GLN A 199 10.66 -22.20 -16.12
CA GLN A 199 11.00 -23.57 -16.48
C GLN A 199 11.88 -23.62 -17.74
N ARG A 200 11.55 -22.85 -18.78
CA ARG A 200 12.36 -22.77 -20.02
C ARG A 200 13.79 -22.31 -19.74
N LEU A 201 13.96 -21.36 -18.82
CA LEU A 201 15.31 -20.91 -18.39
C LEU A 201 16.08 -22.04 -17.71
N TYR A 202 15.44 -22.82 -16.83
CA TYR A 202 16.06 -23.98 -16.19
C TYR A 202 16.32 -25.14 -17.15
N ASP A 203 15.55 -25.24 -18.24
CA ASP A 203 15.77 -26.19 -19.33
C ASP A 203 16.94 -25.76 -20.25
N GLY A 204 17.54 -24.59 -20.00
CA GLY A 204 18.76 -24.10 -20.64
C GLY A 204 18.52 -23.11 -21.78
N GLU A 205 17.29 -22.66 -22.01
CA GLU A 205 17.00 -21.58 -22.96
C GLU A 205 17.53 -20.23 -22.42
N SER A 206 18.06 -19.38 -23.30
CA SER A 206 18.59 -18.07 -22.92
C SER A 206 17.48 -17.03 -22.78
N LEU A 207 17.46 -16.28 -21.67
CA LEU A 207 16.54 -15.14 -21.52
C LEU A 207 16.70 -14.10 -22.63
N ALA A 208 17.93 -13.85 -23.10
CA ALA A 208 18.20 -12.88 -24.16
C ALA A 208 17.63 -13.32 -25.51
N GLU A 209 17.53 -14.63 -25.75
CA GLU A 209 16.87 -15.19 -26.93
C GLU A 209 15.35 -15.12 -26.77
N ILE A 210 14.81 -15.59 -25.63
CA ILE A 210 13.36 -15.61 -25.36
C ILE A 210 12.75 -14.20 -25.43
N SER A 211 13.46 -13.20 -24.91
CA SER A 211 13.00 -11.80 -24.86
C SER A 211 13.27 -11.01 -26.15
N GLY A 212 14.01 -11.58 -27.12
CA GLY A 212 14.48 -10.89 -28.32
C GLY A 212 15.55 -9.83 -28.06
N ALA A 213 16.21 -9.85 -26.90
CA ALA A 213 17.25 -8.87 -26.56
C ALA A 213 18.46 -8.95 -27.51
N ASN A 214 18.83 -10.16 -27.95
CA ASN A 214 19.95 -10.35 -28.90
C ASN A 214 19.69 -9.62 -30.24
N GLU A 215 18.47 -9.70 -30.75
CA GLU A 215 18.07 -9.03 -31.99
C GLU A 215 18.11 -7.50 -31.83
N ARG A 216 17.55 -6.99 -30.73
CA ARG A 216 17.58 -5.54 -30.42
C ARG A 216 19.00 -4.99 -30.29
N ILE A 217 19.93 -5.75 -29.72
CA ILE A 217 21.33 -5.34 -29.61
C ILE A 217 22.00 -5.34 -30.99
N ALA A 218 21.73 -6.34 -31.83
CA ALA A 218 22.25 -6.40 -33.19
C ALA A 218 21.76 -5.20 -34.04
N ASP A 219 20.47 -4.87 -33.96
CA ASP A 219 19.87 -3.74 -34.68
C ASP A 219 20.52 -2.38 -34.31
N LEU A 220 20.97 -2.22 -33.05
CA LEU A 220 21.68 -1.01 -32.59
C LEU A 220 23.09 -0.89 -33.19
N HIS A 221 23.73 -2.01 -33.55
CA HIS A 221 25.07 -2.03 -34.12
C HIS A 221 25.06 -1.95 -35.66
N ASP A 222 23.98 -2.37 -36.31
CA ASP A 222 23.80 -2.27 -37.77
C ASP A 222 23.26 -0.90 -38.23
N SER A 223 22.96 0.00 -37.28
CA SER A 223 22.49 1.37 -37.54
C SER A 223 23.57 2.47 -37.42
N GLU A 224 24.84 2.10 -37.28
CA GLU A 224 26.03 2.95 -37.48
C GLU A 224 26.63 2.82 -38.89
#